data_AF-A0A1M3NZR6-F1
#
_entry.id   AF-A0A1M3NZR6-F1
#
_cell.length_a   1.000
_cell.length_b   1.000
_cell.length_c   1.000
_cell.angle_alpha   90.00
_cell.angle_beta   90.00
_cell.angle_gamma   90.00
#
_symmetry.space_group_name_H-M   'P 1'
#
loop_
_entity.id
_entity.type
_entity.pdbx_description
1 polymer ?
#
loop_
_entity_poly.entity_id
_entity_poly.type
_entity_poly.pdbx_seq_one_letter_code
_entity_poly.pdbx_strand_id
1 'polypeptide(L)'
;MTTIALNLPTYRRRKGFGLLEVILVFALVIAAAAGTFAVFQSANASSNAATVTEQVNTVIANLRTSPWGMAHDYTTMPLDALVTAHLAPPSMIQGGQAVTPYGPIVVAPWYNDPRQFDINFNHIPDLGGECSKVIAGFGAMGLDDIWVAGSGPSDTGGSVYTNGKLDMTKVAHWCSGLNTSDASVGMDLVGH
;
A
#
# COMPACT_ATOMS: atom_id res chain seq x y z
N MET A 1 -21.75 57.22 67.83
CA MET A 1 -21.91 55.86 67.29
C MET A 1 -21.77 55.97 65.78
N THR A 2 -20.62 55.60 65.24
CA THR A 2 -20.27 55.72 63.81
C THR A 2 -20.24 54.31 63.22
N THR A 3 -21.16 54.03 62.29
CA THR A 3 -21.28 52.74 61.61
C THR A 3 -20.28 52.67 60.46
N ILE A 4 -19.33 51.74 60.52
CA ILE A 4 -18.39 51.47 59.42
C ILE A 4 -19.08 50.51 58.44
N ALA A 5 -19.39 50.97 57.24
CA ALA A 5 -19.87 50.13 56.14
C ALA A 5 -18.67 49.53 55.39
N LEU A 6 -18.42 48.23 55.58
CA LEU A 6 -17.43 47.46 54.82
C LEU A 6 -18.01 47.14 53.42
N ASN A 7 -17.52 47.82 52.40
CA ASN A 7 -17.82 47.54 51.00
C ASN A 7 -16.92 46.38 50.52
N LEU A 8 -17.40 45.15 50.62
CA LEU A 8 -16.69 43.96 50.12
C LEU A 8 -16.87 43.86 48.59
N PRO A 9 -15.79 43.81 47.80
CA PRO A 9 -15.88 43.60 46.36
C PRO A 9 -16.46 42.20 46.09
N THR A 10 -17.57 42.15 45.35
CA THR A 10 -18.24 40.92 44.96
C THR A 10 -17.34 40.13 44.01
N TYR A 11 -16.77 39.03 44.49
CA TYR A 11 -16.02 38.08 43.66
C TYR A 11 -16.98 37.43 42.66
N ARG A 12 -16.98 37.89 41.41
CA ARG A 12 -17.71 37.26 40.30
C ARG A 12 -17.20 35.83 40.15
N ARG A 13 -17.99 34.83 40.59
CA ARG A 13 -17.72 33.42 40.30
C ARG A 13 -17.62 33.25 38.78
N ARG A 14 -16.42 32.95 38.28
CA ARG A 14 -16.26 32.44 36.91
C ARG A 14 -17.03 31.13 36.85
N LYS A 15 -18.06 31.06 35.99
CA LYS A 15 -18.77 29.81 35.72
C LYS A 15 -17.76 28.89 35.04
N GLY A 16 -17.19 27.97 35.80
CA GLY A 16 -16.36 26.91 35.23
C GLY A 16 -17.23 26.02 34.35
N PHE A 17 -16.63 25.48 33.29
CA PHE A 17 -17.26 24.46 32.46
C PHE A 17 -17.76 23.31 33.34
N GLY A 18 -19.01 22.91 33.14
CA GLY A 18 -19.54 21.72 33.82
C GLY A 18 -18.79 20.47 33.35
N LEU A 19 -18.70 19.45 34.21
CA LEU A 19 -18.01 18.20 33.89
C LEU A 19 -18.51 17.56 32.58
N LEU A 20 -19.81 17.66 32.30
CA LEU A 20 -20.43 17.19 31.07
C LEU A 20 -19.97 17.97 29.83
N GLU A 21 -19.77 19.29 29.98
CA GLU A 21 -19.36 20.17 28.89
C GLU A 21 -17.88 19.96 28.54
N VAL A 22 -17.04 19.66 29.55
CA VAL A 22 -15.64 19.26 29.33
C VAL A 22 -15.56 17.94 28.57
N ILE A 23 -16.32 16.92 28.97
CA ILE A 23 -16.35 15.62 28.27
C ILE A 23 -16.80 15.79 26.82
N LEU A 24 -17.82 16.62 26.57
CA LEU A 24 -18.34 16.86 25.22
C LEU A 24 -17.29 17.54 24.33
N VAL A 25 -16.57 18.54 24.84
CA VAL A 25 -15.48 19.20 24.11
C VAL A 25 -14.35 18.20 23.81
N PHE A 26 -13.97 17.36 24.77
CA PHE A 26 -12.95 16.33 24.56
C PHE A 26 -13.39 15.30 23.50
N ALA A 27 -14.64 14.85 23.54
CA ALA A 27 -15.17 13.93 22.53
C ALA A 27 -15.11 14.54 21.12
N LEU A 28 -15.44 15.83 20.98
CA LEU A 28 -15.38 16.53 19.71
C LEU A 28 -13.94 16.70 19.21
N VAL A 29 -13.00 17.03 20.09
CA VAL A 29 -11.57 17.13 19.74
C VAL A 29 -11.00 15.77 19.31
N ILE A 30 -11.35 14.70 20.02
CA ILE A 30 -10.94 13.33 19.66
C ILE A 30 -11.52 12.93 18.30
N ALA A 31 -12.80 13.20 18.06
CA ALA A 31 -13.44 12.90 16.78
C ALA A 31 -12.81 13.70 15.62
N ALA A 32 -12.50 14.98 15.83
CA ALA A 32 -11.83 15.80 14.84
C ALA A 32 -10.41 15.28 14.55
N ALA A 33 -9.64 14.94 15.58
CA ALA A 33 -8.31 14.36 15.42
C ALA A 33 -8.38 13.03 14.64
N ALA A 34 -9.25 12.10 15.06
CA ALA A 34 -9.45 10.82 14.38
C ALA A 34 -9.86 11.00 12.91
N GLY A 35 -10.76 11.94 12.63
CA GLY A 35 -11.17 12.30 11.26
C GLY A 35 -10.00 12.79 10.41
N THR A 36 -9.18 13.70 10.94
CA THR A 36 -7.99 14.18 10.20
C THR A 36 -6.97 13.06 9.96
N PHE A 37 -6.69 12.22 10.96
CA PHE A 37 -5.77 11.08 10.80
C PHE A 37 -6.26 10.09 9.72
N ALA A 38 -7.55 9.78 9.68
CA ALA A 38 -8.12 8.91 8.64
C ALA A 38 -7.94 9.49 7.24
N VAL A 39 -8.15 10.81 7.07
CA VAL A 39 -7.92 11.50 5.80
C VAL A 39 -6.43 11.46 5.40
N PHE A 40 -5.51 11.76 6.33
CA PHE A 40 -4.07 11.69 6.04
C PHE A 40 -3.60 10.28 5.68
N GLN A 41 -4.03 9.26 6.41
CA GLN A 41 -3.69 7.87 6.09
C GLN A 41 -4.23 7.46 4.73
N SER A 42 -5.49 7.81 4.42
CA SER A 42 -6.08 7.50 3.11
C SER A 42 -5.40 8.22 1.94
N ALA A 43 -4.92 9.45 2.15
CA ALA A 43 -4.18 10.21 1.15
C ALA A 43 -2.79 9.60 0.87
N ASN A 44 -2.04 9.23 1.92
CA ASN A 44 -0.74 8.57 1.77
C ASN A 44 -0.87 7.21 1.09
N ALA A 45 -1.84 6.40 1.50
CA ALA A 45 -2.14 5.11 0.88
C ALA A 45 -2.45 5.26 -0.63
N SER A 46 -3.23 6.28 -0.99
CA SER A 46 -3.54 6.54 -2.40
C SER A 46 -2.33 7.02 -3.20
N SER A 47 -1.45 7.83 -2.59
CA SER A 47 -0.21 8.31 -3.21
C SER A 47 0.79 7.18 -3.41
N ASN A 48 0.96 6.32 -2.41
CA ASN A 48 1.84 5.16 -2.48
C ASN A 48 1.38 4.17 -3.55
N ALA A 49 0.07 3.89 -3.61
CA ALA A 49 -0.52 3.02 -4.62
C ALA A 49 -0.28 3.56 -6.04
N ALA A 50 -0.45 4.87 -6.26
CA ALA A 50 -0.17 5.49 -7.55
C ALA A 50 1.33 5.42 -7.90
N THR A 51 2.19 5.74 -6.94
CA THR A 51 3.65 5.74 -7.11
C THR A 51 4.16 4.35 -7.47
N VAL A 52 3.76 3.30 -6.73
CA VAL A 52 4.18 1.94 -7.04
C VAL A 52 3.66 1.50 -8.41
N THR A 53 2.42 1.86 -8.77
CA THR A 53 1.82 1.50 -10.05
C THR A 53 2.64 2.11 -11.21
N GLU A 54 3.00 3.39 -11.13
CA GLU A 54 3.81 4.04 -12.17
C GLU A 54 5.22 3.46 -12.26
N GLN A 55 5.86 3.25 -11.12
CA GLN A 55 7.19 2.66 -11.01
C GLN A 55 7.25 1.26 -11.62
N VAL A 56 6.29 0.40 -11.27
CA VAL A 56 6.22 -0.98 -11.74
C VAL A 56 5.84 -1.05 -13.21
N ASN A 57 4.93 -0.19 -13.67
CA ASN A 57 4.61 -0.09 -15.10
C ASN A 57 5.86 0.27 -15.93
N THR A 58 6.70 1.16 -15.40
CA THR A 58 7.99 1.51 -16.03
C THR A 58 8.92 0.31 -16.08
N VAL A 59 9.03 -0.45 -14.97
CA VAL A 59 9.83 -1.68 -14.93
C VAL A 59 9.33 -2.70 -15.95
N ILE A 60 8.02 -2.93 -16.04
CA ILE A 60 7.41 -3.86 -17.02
C ILE A 60 7.70 -3.40 -18.46
N ALA A 61 7.56 -2.10 -18.74
CA ALA A 61 7.88 -1.56 -20.06
C ALA A 61 9.36 -1.80 -20.40
N ASN A 62 10.27 -1.53 -19.45
CA ASN A 62 11.70 -1.77 -19.64
C ASN A 62 12.02 -3.25 -19.83
N LEU A 63 11.40 -4.15 -19.05
CA LEU A 63 11.53 -5.60 -19.19
C LEU A 63 11.13 -6.07 -20.59
N ARG A 64 9.97 -5.63 -21.09
CA ARG A 64 9.48 -5.98 -22.44
C ARG A 64 10.42 -5.52 -23.55
N THR A 65 11.09 -4.40 -23.37
CA THR A 65 12.07 -3.87 -24.34
C THR A 65 13.51 -4.36 -24.11
N SER A 66 13.75 -5.10 -23.02
CA SER A 66 15.06 -5.63 -22.69
C SER A 66 15.47 -6.77 -23.64
N PRO A 67 16.75 -7.19 -23.66
CA PRO A 67 17.18 -8.35 -24.44
C PRO A 67 16.35 -9.62 -24.14
N TRP A 68 15.91 -9.83 -22.89
CA TRP A 68 15.09 -10.98 -22.49
C TRP A 68 13.66 -10.89 -23.01
N GLY A 69 13.05 -9.70 -22.91
CA GLY A 69 11.70 -9.47 -23.44
C GLY A 69 11.65 -9.60 -24.96
N MET A 70 12.64 -9.04 -25.66
CA MET A 70 12.78 -9.16 -27.11
C MET A 70 13.08 -10.59 -27.57
N ALA A 71 13.78 -11.38 -26.76
CA ALA A 71 14.03 -12.80 -27.02
C ALA A 71 12.86 -13.70 -26.65
N HIS A 72 11.86 -13.18 -25.92
CA HIS A 72 10.81 -13.96 -25.27
C HIS A 72 11.38 -15.10 -24.41
N ASP A 73 12.47 -14.83 -23.69
CA ASP A 73 13.11 -15.81 -22.81
C ASP A 73 13.79 -15.08 -21.65
N TYR A 74 13.21 -15.23 -20.46
CA TYR A 74 13.69 -14.62 -19.23
C TYR A 74 14.64 -15.53 -18.44
N THR A 75 14.86 -16.79 -18.85
CA THR A 75 15.60 -17.81 -18.06
C THR A 75 17.04 -17.44 -17.72
N THR A 76 17.66 -16.56 -18.52
CA THR A 76 19.04 -16.09 -18.33
C THR A 76 19.13 -14.75 -17.61
N MET A 77 18.00 -14.20 -17.15
CA MET A 77 17.96 -12.92 -16.47
C MET A 77 18.60 -13.04 -15.08
N PRO A 78 19.60 -12.21 -14.75
CA PRO A 78 20.19 -12.22 -13.42
C PRO A 78 19.22 -11.61 -12.40
N LEU A 79 19.29 -12.09 -11.14
CA LEU A 79 18.42 -11.59 -10.06
C LEU A 79 18.61 -10.10 -9.75
N ASP A 80 19.75 -9.53 -10.13
CA ASP A 80 20.06 -8.10 -9.96
C ASP A 80 19.77 -7.25 -11.23
N ALA A 81 19.10 -7.83 -12.24
CA ALA A 81 18.83 -7.18 -13.53
C ALA A 81 18.13 -5.83 -13.40
N LEU A 82 17.29 -5.65 -12.38
CA LEU A 82 16.65 -4.36 -12.10
C LEU A 82 17.66 -3.22 -11.97
N VAL A 83 18.82 -3.51 -11.39
CA VAL A 83 19.87 -2.54 -11.12
C VAL A 83 20.93 -2.57 -12.23
N THR A 84 21.44 -3.77 -12.54
CA THR A 84 22.59 -3.93 -13.46
C THR A 84 22.23 -3.66 -14.91
N ALA A 85 20.99 -3.97 -15.32
CA ALA A 85 20.48 -3.68 -16.65
C ALA A 85 19.62 -2.40 -16.70
N HIS A 86 19.62 -1.59 -15.63
CA HIS A 86 18.87 -0.33 -15.52
C HIS A 86 17.36 -0.46 -15.85
N LEU A 87 16.75 -1.60 -15.51
CA LEU A 87 15.32 -1.82 -15.75
C LEU A 87 14.46 -1.05 -14.75
N ALA A 88 14.95 -0.81 -13.54
CA ALA A 88 14.30 0.07 -12.58
C ALA A 88 14.75 1.54 -12.77
N PRO A 89 13.83 2.51 -12.72
CA PRO A 89 14.19 3.93 -12.75
C PRO A 89 15.12 4.30 -11.57
N PRO A 90 16.05 5.26 -11.74
CA PRO A 90 17.00 5.63 -10.69
C PRO A 90 16.35 6.03 -9.36
N SER A 91 15.14 6.60 -9.40
CA SER A 91 14.35 6.97 -8.22
C SER A 91 13.95 5.77 -7.34
N MET A 92 13.97 4.55 -7.88
CA MET A 92 13.71 3.32 -7.13
C MET A 92 14.97 2.73 -6.52
N ILE A 93 16.16 3.16 -6.92
CA ILE A 93 17.40 2.53 -6.48
C ILE A 93 17.84 3.11 -5.13
N GLN A 94 17.79 2.26 -4.09
CA GLN A 94 18.22 2.61 -2.73
C GLN A 94 19.15 1.52 -2.21
N GLY A 95 20.35 1.89 -1.75
CA GLY A 95 21.31 0.92 -1.21
C GLY A 95 21.74 -0.17 -2.21
N GLY A 96 21.62 0.08 -3.52
CA GLY A 96 21.91 -0.91 -4.56
C GLY A 96 20.78 -1.91 -4.82
N GLN A 97 19.56 -1.65 -4.35
CA GLN A 97 18.38 -2.47 -4.59
C GLN A 97 17.24 -1.62 -5.17
N ALA A 98 16.36 -2.25 -5.95
CA ALA A 98 15.13 -1.62 -6.40
C ALA A 98 14.08 -1.68 -5.28
N VAL A 99 13.64 -0.52 -4.82
CA VAL A 99 12.75 -0.35 -3.67
C VAL A 99 11.56 0.51 -4.08
N THR A 100 10.37 0.02 -3.73
CA THR A 100 9.07 0.70 -3.87
C THR A 100 8.61 1.25 -2.51
N PRO A 101 7.49 2.00 -2.44
CA PRO A 101 6.89 2.36 -1.16
C PRO A 101 6.56 1.16 -0.25
N TYR A 102 6.44 -0.04 -0.81
CA TYR A 102 6.13 -1.30 -0.11
C TYR A 102 7.36 -2.19 0.08
N GLY A 103 8.56 -1.62 -0.08
CA GLY A 103 9.82 -2.33 0.14
C GLY A 103 10.47 -2.84 -1.16
N PRO A 104 11.49 -3.70 -1.02
CA PRO A 104 12.28 -4.18 -2.14
C PRO A 104 11.45 -5.07 -3.06
N ILE A 105 11.73 -4.97 -4.35
CA ILE A 105 11.16 -5.85 -5.39
C ILE A 105 12.26 -6.67 -6.05
N VAL A 106 11.89 -7.84 -6.53
CA VAL A 106 12.75 -8.73 -7.30
C VAL A 106 12.00 -9.11 -8.58
N VAL A 107 12.74 -9.27 -9.67
CA VAL A 107 12.22 -9.85 -10.90
C VAL A 107 12.96 -11.15 -11.17
N ALA A 108 12.23 -12.20 -11.48
CA ALA A 108 12.79 -13.48 -11.88
C ALA A 108 12.00 -14.04 -13.09
N PRO A 109 12.51 -15.12 -13.70
CA PRO A 109 11.74 -15.87 -14.69
C PRO A 109 10.59 -16.59 -13.98
N TRP A 110 9.41 -16.60 -14.59
CA TRP A 110 8.28 -17.35 -14.04
C TRP A 110 8.52 -18.85 -14.16
N TYR A 111 8.24 -19.60 -13.10
CA TYR A 111 8.60 -21.02 -13.02
C TYR A 111 7.84 -21.92 -14.01
N ASN A 112 6.66 -21.50 -14.49
CA ASN A 112 5.83 -22.30 -15.40
C ASN A 112 6.12 -22.08 -16.88
N ASP A 113 6.59 -20.89 -17.27
CA ASP A 113 6.82 -20.54 -18.67
C ASP A 113 8.08 -19.65 -18.78
N PRO A 114 9.12 -20.10 -19.50
CA PRO A 114 10.34 -19.30 -19.69
C PRO A 114 10.10 -17.96 -20.41
N ARG A 115 8.97 -17.82 -21.11
CA ARG A 115 8.57 -16.59 -21.80
C ARG A 115 7.95 -15.54 -20.88
N GLN A 116 7.73 -15.89 -19.62
CA GLN A 116 7.11 -15.03 -18.64
C GLN A 116 8.13 -14.61 -17.57
N PHE A 117 7.96 -13.40 -17.06
CA PHE A 117 8.64 -12.90 -15.89
C PHE A 117 7.67 -12.82 -14.71
N ASP A 118 8.21 -12.81 -13.50
CA ASP A 118 7.51 -12.43 -12.29
C ASP A 118 8.10 -11.15 -11.69
N ILE A 119 7.26 -10.37 -11.00
CA ILE A 119 7.71 -9.29 -10.12
C ILE A 119 7.11 -9.54 -8.76
N ASN A 120 7.95 -9.82 -7.76
CA ASN A 120 7.53 -10.19 -6.42
C ASN A 120 7.47 -8.98 -5.48
N PHE A 121 6.37 -8.90 -4.70
CA PHE A 121 6.10 -7.94 -3.63
C PHE A 121 5.75 -8.72 -2.36
N ASN A 122 6.18 -8.25 -1.19
CA ASN A 122 5.93 -8.97 0.08
C ASN A 122 5.25 -8.15 1.19
N HIS A 123 5.12 -6.83 1.03
CA HIS A 123 4.65 -5.96 2.12
C HIS A 123 3.56 -4.98 1.70
N ILE A 124 2.67 -5.39 0.80
CA ILE A 124 1.48 -4.59 0.51
C ILE A 124 0.49 -4.81 1.66
N PRO A 125 -0.06 -3.75 2.30
CA PRO A 125 -1.02 -3.91 3.38
C PRO A 125 -2.20 -4.78 2.93
N ASP A 126 -2.60 -5.74 3.75
CA ASP A 126 -3.70 -6.68 3.50
C ASP A 126 -5.09 -6.08 3.76
N LEU A 127 -5.15 -5.05 4.61
CA LEU A 127 -6.39 -4.43 5.07
C LEU A 127 -6.55 -3.01 4.51
N GLY A 128 -7.65 -2.80 3.81
CA GLY A 128 -8.14 -1.46 3.45
C GLY A 128 -8.10 -1.16 1.94
N GLY A 129 -8.49 0.07 1.60
CA GLY A 129 -8.61 0.50 0.20
C GLY A 129 -7.29 0.52 -0.56
N GLU A 130 -6.15 0.48 0.13
CA GLU A 130 -4.81 0.49 -0.48
C GLU A 130 -4.53 -0.78 -1.30
N CYS A 131 -4.71 -1.96 -0.69
CA CYS A 131 -4.55 -3.26 -1.35
C CYS A 131 -5.31 -3.32 -2.68
N SER A 132 -6.61 -2.99 -2.64
CA SER A 132 -7.46 -3.04 -3.82
C SER A 132 -7.07 -2.02 -4.90
N LYS A 133 -6.60 -0.83 -4.52
CA LYS A 133 -6.09 0.18 -5.45
C LYS A 133 -4.81 -0.27 -6.13
N VAL A 134 -3.88 -0.87 -5.38
CA VAL A 134 -2.61 -1.39 -5.91
C VAL A 134 -2.88 -2.50 -6.93
N ILE A 135 -3.67 -3.51 -6.54
CA ILE A 135 -4.03 -4.62 -7.45
C ILE A 135 -4.77 -4.12 -8.69
N ALA A 136 -5.71 -3.18 -8.54
CA ALA A 136 -6.42 -2.60 -9.68
C ALA A 136 -5.47 -1.82 -10.60
N GLY A 137 -4.49 -1.11 -10.05
CA GLY A 137 -3.45 -0.42 -10.81
C GLY A 137 -2.61 -1.40 -11.62
N PHE A 138 -2.15 -2.49 -11.01
CA PHE A 138 -1.43 -3.57 -11.70
C PHE A 138 -2.27 -4.24 -12.79
N GLY A 139 -3.56 -4.47 -12.53
CA GLY A 139 -4.47 -5.08 -13.50
C GLY A 139 -4.63 -4.28 -14.81
N ALA A 140 -4.28 -2.99 -14.81
CA ALA A 140 -4.30 -2.13 -15.98
C ALA A 140 -3.03 -2.22 -16.86
N MET A 141 -2.00 -2.94 -16.43
CA MET A 141 -0.67 -2.97 -17.10
C MET A 141 -0.55 -4.02 -18.22
N GLY A 142 -1.64 -4.77 -18.49
CA GLY A 142 -1.62 -5.86 -19.47
C GLY A 142 -0.75 -7.03 -19.03
N LEU A 143 -0.85 -7.39 -17.75
CA LEU A 143 -0.26 -8.61 -17.18
C LEU A 143 -1.10 -9.83 -17.55
N ASP A 144 -0.47 -11.00 -17.60
CA ASP A 144 -1.15 -12.28 -17.84
C ASP A 144 -1.91 -12.73 -16.59
N ASP A 145 -1.31 -12.52 -15.41
CA ASP A 145 -1.93 -12.82 -14.13
C ASP A 145 -1.36 -11.92 -13.01
N ILE A 146 -2.13 -11.82 -11.93
CA ILE A 146 -1.67 -11.32 -10.64
C ILE A 146 -1.96 -12.42 -9.63
N TRP A 147 -0.91 -13.01 -9.09
CA TRP A 147 -1.02 -14.00 -8.04
C TRP A 147 -0.87 -13.33 -6.69
N VAL A 148 -1.83 -13.51 -5.79
CA VAL A 148 -1.80 -12.92 -4.44
C VAL A 148 -1.73 -14.02 -3.42
N ALA A 149 -0.84 -13.89 -2.45
CA ALA A 149 -0.67 -14.80 -1.32
C ALA A 149 -0.53 -14.00 -0.03
N GLY A 150 -0.62 -14.67 1.13
CA GLY A 150 -0.08 -14.09 2.35
C GLY A 150 1.45 -14.08 2.31
N SER A 151 2.09 -13.24 3.14
CA SER A 151 3.55 -13.14 3.21
C SER A 151 4.24 -14.31 3.92
N GLY A 152 3.46 -15.25 4.48
CA GLY A 152 3.98 -16.43 5.17
C GLY A 152 4.42 -17.54 4.21
N PRO A 153 5.44 -18.34 4.55
CA PRO A 153 5.98 -19.42 3.70
C PRO A 153 5.03 -20.60 3.47
N SER A 154 3.91 -20.66 4.20
CA SER A 154 2.86 -21.68 4.07
C SER A 154 1.57 -21.16 3.44
N ASP A 155 1.52 -19.88 3.10
CA ASP A 155 0.30 -19.26 2.58
C ASP A 155 0.10 -19.70 1.13
N THR A 156 -1.04 -20.36 0.88
CA THR A 156 -1.41 -20.77 -0.48
C THR A 156 -2.06 -19.59 -1.17
N GLY A 157 -1.33 -18.97 -2.10
CA GLY A 157 -1.87 -17.87 -2.91
C GLY A 157 -2.84 -18.34 -3.99
N GLY A 158 -3.37 -17.37 -4.74
CA GLY A 158 -4.20 -17.62 -5.90
C GLY A 158 -4.27 -16.44 -6.85
N SER A 159 -4.50 -16.75 -8.12
CA SER A 159 -4.81 -15.77 -9.16
C SER A 159 -6.04 -14.94 -8.81
N VAL A 160 -5.90 -13.61 -8.87
CA VAL A 160 -7.04 -12.68 -8.80
C VAL A 160 -7.69 -12.43 -10.17
N TYR A 161 -7.30 -13.19 -11.19
CA TYR A 161 -7.91 -13.14 -12.50
C TYR A 161 -8.97 -14.24 -12.65
N THR A 162 -10.01 -13.94 -13.43
CA THR A 162 -11.03 -14.88 -13.86
C THR A 162 -11.29 -14.62 -15.35
N ASN A 163 -11.12 -15.63 -16.21
CA ASN A 163 -11.26 -15.51 -17.67
C ASN A 163 -10.40 -14.37 -18.28
N GLY A 164 -9.15 -14.24 -17.82
CA GLY A 164 -8.20 -13.24 -18.31
C GLY A 164 -8.53 -11.80 -17.94
N LYS A 165 -9.40 -11.59 -16.94
CA LYS A 165 -9.75 -10.26 -16.42
C LYS A 165 -9.62 -10.24 -14.91
N LEU A 166 -9.25 -9.08 -14.38
CA LEU A 166 -9.21 -8.86 -12.94
C LEU A 166 -10.60 -9.07 -12.32
N ASP A 167 -10.69 -9.96 -11.34
CA ASP A 167 -11.90 -10.30 -10.61
C ASP A 167 -11.91 -9.58 -9.26
N MET A 168 -12.67 -8.48 -9.18
CA MET A 168 -12.74 -7.65 -7.97
C MET A 168 -13.30 -8.40 -6.75
N THR A 169 -14.00 -9.52 -6.95
CA THR A 169 -14.44 -10.38 -5.84
C THR A 169 -13.25 -11.07 -5.18
N LYS A 170 -12.32 -11.59 -5.99
CA LYS A 170 -11.08 -12.20 -5.51
C LYS A 170 -10.14 -11.15 -4.92
N VAL A 171 -10.05 -9.96 -5.53
CA VAL A 171 -9.31 -8.83 -4.96
C VAL A 171 -9.87 -8.47 -3.58
N ALA A 172 -11.19 -8.32 -3.44
CA ALA A 172 -11.82 -8.00 -2.17
C ALA A 172 -11.60 -9.10 -1.11
N HIS A 173 -11.54 -10.37 -1.53
CA HIS A 173 -11.18 -11.46 -0.64
C HIS A 173 -9.78 -11.25 -0.05
N TRP A 174 -8.75 -11.09 -0.86
CA TRP A 174 -7.38 -10.88 -0.36
C TRP A 174 -7.21 -9.58 0.42
N CYS A 175 -7.91 -8.51 0.03
CA CYS A 175 -7.82 -7.20 0.67
C CYS A 175 -8.72 -7.02 1.91
N SER A 176 -9.25 -8.11 2.46
CA SER A 176 -10.12 -8.07 3.64
C SER A 176 -9.36 -8.10 4.98
N GLY A 177 -8.05 -8.36 4.96
CA GLY A 177 -7.23 -8.59 6.16
C GLY A 177 -7.60 -9.85 6.96
N LEU A 178 -8.35 -10.78 6.35
CA LEU A 178 -8.80 -12.03 7.00
C LEU A 178 -8.14 -13.28 6.42
N ASN A 179 -7.40 -13.16 5.32
CA ASN A 179 -6.89 -14.30 4.54
C ASN A 179 -5.36 -14.41 4.56
N THR A 180 -4.71 -13.62 5.41
CA THR A 180 -3.27 -13.59 5.59
C THR A 180 -2.93 -13.85 7.05
N SER A 181 -1.84 -14.55 7.28
CA SER A 181 -1.31 -14.79 8.63
C SER A 181 -0.59 -13.56 9.21
N ASP A 182 -0.20 -12.63 8.32
CA ASP A 182 0.41 -11.33 8.62
C ASP A 182 -0.50 -10.18 8.15
N ALA A 183 -0.21 -8.95 8.64
CA ALA A 183 -0.87 -7.71 8.21
C ALA A 183 -0.40 -7.21 6.81
N SER A 184 -0.08 -8.15 5.92
CA SER A 184 0.39 -7.90 4.56
C SER A 184 0.11 -9.06 3.62
N VAL A 185 -0.09 -8.73 2.36
CA VAL A 185 -0.16 -9.66 1.24
C VAL A 185 1.13 -9.59 0.42
N GLY A 186 1.58 -10.75 -0.02
CA GLY A 186 2.54 -10.89 -1.10
C GLY A 186 1.82 -10.93 -2.46
N MET A 187 2.49 -10.44 -3.50
CA MET A 187 1.98 -10.46 -4.87
C MET A 187 3.07 -10.82 -5.85
N ASP A 188 2.75 -11.69 -6.81
CA ASP A 188 3.55 -11.93 -8.00
C ASP A 188 2.82 -11.40 -9.22
N LEU A 189 3.46 -10.48 -9.93
CA LEU A 189 2.94 -9.94 -11.19
C LEU A 189 3.53 -10.74 -12.33
N VAL A 190 2.69 -11.51 -13.04
CA VAL A 190 3.13 -12.41 -14.10
C VAL A 190 2.81 -11.80 -15.46
N GLY A 191 3.80 -11.74 -16.34
CA GLY A 191 3.59 -11.25 -17.69
C GLY A 191 4.67 -11.68 -18.67
N HIS A 192 4.40 -11.46 -19.96
CA HIS A 192 5.35 -11.59 -21.06
C HIS A 192 6.02 -10.27 -21.46
#